data_AF-A0A833XF02-F1
#
_entry.id   AF-A0A833XF02-F1
#
_cell.length_a   1.000
_cell.length_b   1.000
_cell.length_c   1.000
_cell.angle_alpha   90.00
_cell.angle_beta   90.00
_cell.angle_gamma   90.00
#
_symmetry.space_group_name_H-M   'P 1'
#
loop_
_entity.id
_entity.type
_entity.pdbx_description
1 polymer ?
#
loop_
_entity_poly.entity_id
_entity_poly.type
_entity_poly.pdbx_seq_one_letter_code
_entity_poly.pdbx_strand_id
1 'polypeptide(L)'
;MIDHQSLQGFDLDESELDMQDETYEKDGMIEDGLPNNLNSCASEADTISEQSVEDLPIAEALEPYIGMEFNSRDEARDFYVVYGRRSGFIVRIHHNRRSRVNNQVIGQDFVCSKEGFRAKKYVHRKDRVLPPPPITREGCQAMIRLALRDGTKWIITKFVKEHNHKLMSPSKVPCRGSGKHLVSEDEKDKRIRELSLELYNERQKCKRRCAAYEEQLKMILKDLEKHTEHISKTVADVVQSIKDIEDERSESDSG
;
A
#
# COMPACT_ATOMS: atom_id res chain seq x y z
N MET A 1 -8.46 -56.75 -7.11
CA MET A 1 -9.14 -56.45 -5.84
C MET A 1 -8.05 -55.83 -4.97
N ILE A 2 -7.98 -54.49 -4.94
CA ILE A 2 -8.68 -53.59 -3.99
C ILE A 2 -7.90 -53.53 -2.65
N ASP A 3 -7.18 -52.42 -2.44
CA ASP A 3 -7.21 -51.48 -1.29
C ASP A 3 -7.26 -52.02 0.17
N HIS A 4 -6.78 -51.34 1.23
CA HIS A 4 -6.16 -50.01 1.40
C HIS A 4 -5.40 -49.93 2.75
N GLN A 5 -4.48 -48.95 2.87
CA GLN A 5 -4.13 -48.16 4.08
C GLN A 5 -3.71 -48.84 5.41
N SER A 6 -2.46 -48.56 5.80
CA SER A 6 -2.03 -48.52 7.21
C SER A 6 -2.11 -47.07 7.73
N LEU A 7 -2.61 -46.87 8.95
CA LEU A 7 -2.78 -45.57 9.60
C LEU A 7 -1.76 -45.39 10.73
N GLN A 8 -0.86 -44.43 10.58
CA GLN A 8 0.08 -43.93 11.59
C GLN A 8 0.68 -42.62 11.02
N GLY A 9 0.86 -41.52 11.73
CA GLY A 9 0.54 -41.11 13.10
C GLY A 9 0.95 -39.63 13.20
N PHE A 10 0.26 -38.81 13.99
CA PHE A 10 0.67 -37.42 14.21
C PHE A 10 1.92 -37.37 15.10
N ASP A 11 2.82 -36.42 14.82
CA ASP A 11 3.64 -35.76 15.84
C ASP A 11 3.76 -34.27 15.49
N LEU A 12 3.46 -33.42 16.47
CA LEU A 12 3.65 -31.98 16.48
C LEU A 12 4.56 -31.67 17.67
N ASP A 13 5.54 -30.80 17.47
CA ASP A 13 6.40 -30.31 18.55
C ASP A 13 6.41 -28.78 18.53
N GLU A 14 6.25 -28.16 19.71
CA GLU A 14 6.29 -26.72 19.91
C GLU A 14 7.48 -26.36 20.81
N SER A 15 8.22 -25.31 20.45
CA SER A 15 9.31 -24.79 21.29
C SER A 15 9.31 -23.26 21.39
N GLU A 16 8.64 -22.79 22.43
CA GLU A 16 8.95 -21.61 23.28
C GLU A 16 9.13 -20.18 22.72
N LEU A 17 8.99 -19.26 23.68
CA LEU A 17 8.88 -17.81 23.57
C LEU A 17 10.22 -17.11 23.82
N ASP A 18 10.33 -15.85 23.38
CA ASP A 18 10.85 -14.80 24.27
C ASP A 18 10.15 -13.46 23.98
N MET A 19 9.76 -12.76 25.04
CA MET A 19 9.16 -11.42 25.02
C MET A 19 9.72 -10.66 26.21
N GLN A 20 10.63 -9.71 25.94
CA GLN A 20 11.29 -8.93 26.99
C GLN A 20 10.49 -7.65 27.29
N ASP A 21 10.18 -7.48 28.57
CA ASP A 21 9.54 -6.31 29.17
C ASP A 21 10.62 -5.37 29.73
N GLU A 22 10.43 -4.05 29.61
CA GLU A 22 11.04 -3.08 30.52
C GLU A 22 10.14 -1.85 30.70
N THR A 23 10.10 -1.37 31.95
CA THR A 23 9.21 -0.33 32.48
C THR A 23 9.98 0.92 32.90
N TYR A 24 9.39 2.11 32.75
CA TYR A 24 9.76 3.29 33.55
C TYR A 24 8.63 4.34 33.65
N GLU A 25 8.71 5.18 34.69
CA GLU A 25 7.60 5.98 35.24
C GLU A 25 7.51 7.45 34.73
N LYS A 26 6.26 7.93 34.58
CA LYS A 26 5.64 9.13 35.21
C LYS A 26 6.40 10.50 35.31
N ASP A 27 5.84 11.59 34.73
CA ASP A 27 5.24 12.77 35.43
C ASP A 27 4.94 14.00 34.51
N GLY A 28 4.00 14.88 34.93
CA GLY A 28 3.73 16.27 34.41
C GLY A 28 2.76 16.42 33.20
N MET A 29 1.60 17.10 33.23
CA MET A 29 1.26 18.54 33.50
C MET A 29 1.80 19.50 32.40
N ILE A 30 1.07 20.42 31.76
CA ILE A 30 -0.20 21.15 32.03
C ILE A 30 -0.96 21.55 30.74
N GLU A 31 -2.16 22.11 30.90
CA GLU A 31 -3.15 22.68 29.94
C GLU A 31 -2.63 23.54 28.78
N ASP A 32 -3.46 23.71 27.73
CA ASP A 32 -3.58 24.99 27.04
C ASP A 32 -5.03 25.27 26.59
N GLY A 33 -5.48 26.53 26.75
CA GLY A 33 -6.89 26.91 26.70
C GLY A 33 -7.31 27.69 25.44
N LEU A 34 -8.56 27.48 25.00
CA LEU A 34 -9.24 28.37 24.05
C LEU A 34 -9.56 29.73 24.69
N PRO A 35 -9.57 30.79 23.86
CA PRO A 35 -10.68 31.74 23.95
C PRO A 35 -11.36 32.03 22.60
N ASN A 36 -12.68 32.21 22.69
CA ASN A 36 -13.59 32.71 21.64
C ASN A 36 -13.33 34.22 21.39
N ASN A 37 -13.83 34.89 20.35
CA ASN A 37 -15.26 35.10 20.07
C ASN A 37 -15.51 35.97 18.80
N LEU A 38 -16.73 35.90 18.22
CA LEU A 38 -17.55 36.92 17.48
C LEU A 38 -16.86 38.03 16.63
N ASN A 39 -17.37 38.56 15.51
CA ASN A 39 -18.63 38.47 14.74
C ASN A 39 -18.31 38.97 13.28
N SER A 40 -19.17 39.19 12.27
CA SER A 40 -20.63 39.16 12.07
C SER A 40 -20.95 38.90 10.58
N CYS A 41 -22.23 38.94 10.19
CA CYS A 41 -22.74 38.96 8.81
C CYS A 41 -23.25 40.36 8.41
N ALA A 42 -23.07 40.74 7.14
CA ALA A 42 -24.01 41.57 6.36
C ALA A 42 -23.79 41.40 4.85
N SER A 43 -24.81 41.73 4.07
CA SER A 43 -24.89 41.81 2.59
C SER A 43 -23.84 42.79 1.99
N GLU A 44 -23.58 42.88 0.67
CA GLU A 44 -24.49 43.29 -0.42
C GLU A 44 -24.16 42.63 -1.78
N ALA A 45 -25.12 42.65 -2.70
CA ALA A 45 -24.90 42.27 -4.09
C ALA A 45 -24.54 43.52 -4.91
N ASP A 46 -23.71 43.39 -5.97
CA ASP A 46 -24.18 43.63 -7.34
C ASP A 46 -23.17 43.18 -8.43
N THR A 47 -23.66 43.19 -9.67
CA THR A 47 -22.99 43.31 -10.98
C THR A 47 -22.07 42.21 -11.53
N ILE A 48 -22.44 41.83 -12.75
CA ILE A 48 -21.72 41.02 -13.73
C ILE A 48 -20.40 41.69 -14.13
N SER A 49 -19.33 40.91 -14.26
CA SER A 49 -18.28 41.18 -15.26
C SER A 49 -17.71 39.87 -15.79
N GLU A 50 -17.96 39.59 -17.07
CA GLU A 50 -17.25 38.55 -17.80
C GLU A 50 -15.80 38.99 -17.97
N GLN A 51 -14.89 38.43 -17.17
CA GLN A 51 -13.46 38.50 -17.48
C GLN A 51 -12.99 37.12 -17.95
N SER A 52 -13.00 37.01 -19.27
CA SER A 52 -12.20 36.06 -20.03
C SER A 52 -10.82 35.92 -19.40
N VAL A 53 -10.44 34.69 -19.03
CA VAL A 53 -9.06 34.38 -18.73
C VAL A 53 -8.25 34.61 -20.01
N GLU A 54 -7.51 35.72 -20.01
CA GLU A 54 -6.58 36.13 -21.06
C GLU A 54 -5.77 34.92 -21.56
N ASP A 55 -5.63 34.82 -22.88
CA ASP A 55 -4.72 33.87 -23.50
C ASP A 55 -3.30 34.10 -22.94
N LEU A 56 -2.86 33.21 -22.05
CA LEU A 56 -1.43 33.04 -21.81
C LEU A 56 -0.80 32.81 -23.18
N PRO A 57 0.20 33.62 -23.58
CA PRO A 57 0.63 33.66 -24.96
C PRO A 57 0.96 32.25 -25.42
N ILE A 58 0.44 31.89 -26.59
CA ILE A 58 0.80 30.68 -27.31
C ILE A 58 2.26 30.85 -27.73
N ALA A 59 3.17 30.69 -26.78
CA ALA A 59 4.59 30.47 -27.02
C ALA A 59 4.62 29.27 -27.95
N GLU A 60 4.97 29.52 -29.20
CA GLU A 60 4.86 28.55 -30.28
C GLU A 60 5.55 27.27 -29.82
N ALA A 61 4.76 26.23 -29.51
CA ALA A 61 5.31 25.05 -28.86
C ALA A 61 6.19 24.32 -29.87
N LEU A 62 7.48 24.68 -29.85
CA LEU A 62 8.49 24.31 -30.83
C LEU A 62 8.56 22.79 -30.91
N GLU A 63 8.84 22.27 -32.11
CA GLU A 63 9.07 20.84 -32.25
C GLU A 63 10.38 20.46 -31.52
N PRO A 64 10.37 19.45 -30.64
CA PRO A 64 11.58 19.02 -29.94
C PRO A 64 12.67 18.64 -30.96
N TYR A 65 13.86 19.22 -30.84
CA TYR A 65 14.99 18.90 -31.71
C TYR A 65 16.19 18.38 -30.92
N ILE A 66 17.06 17.61 -31.59
CA ILE A 66 18.29 17.08 -30.99
C ILE A 66 19.28 18.23 -30.80
N GLY A 67 19.83 18.35 -29.60
CA GLY A 67 20.70 19.47 -29.19
C GLY A 67 19.98 20.57 -28.40
N MET A 68 18.65 20.52 -28.24
CA MET A 68 17.94 21.49 -27.42
C MET A 68 18.30 21.33 -25.93
N GLU A 69 18.62 22.44 -25.27
CA GLU A 69 19.13 22.48 -23.88
C GLU A 69 18.06 22.94 -22.88
N PHE A 70 18.17 22.49 -21.64
CA PHE A 70 17.35 22.89 -20.50
C PHE A 70 18.21 23.00 -19.24
N ASN A 71 17.78 23.86 -18.31
CA ASN A 71 18.43 24.05 -17.01
C ASN A 71 18.04 22.93 -16.02
N SER A 72 16.87 22.32 -16.20
CA SER A 72 16.44 21.20 -15.35
C SER A 72 15.77 20.06 -16.12
N ARG A 73 15.75 18.88 -15.49
CA ARG A 73 15.01 17.69 -15.95
C ARG A 73 13.50 17.93 -16.00
N ASP A 74 12.97 18.76 -15.11
CA ASP A 74 11.53 18.98 -14.97
C ASP A 74 11.01 20.08 -15.92
N GLU A 75 11.82 21.10 -16.21
CA GLU A 75 11.62 22.02 -17.34
C GLU A 75 11.53 21.25 -18.68
N ALA A 76 12.49 20.33 -18.90
CA ALA A 76 12.52 19.47 -20.09
C ALA A 76 11.32 18.49 -20.16
N ARG A 77 10.85 18.02 -19.00
CA ARG A 77 9.63 17.21 -18.87
C ARG A 77 8.41 18.02 -19.28
N ASP A 78 8.28 19.24 -18.76
CA ASP A 78 7.09 20.06 -18.91
C ASP A 78 6.97 20.59 -20.35
N PHE A 79 8.08 20.97 -20.97
CA PHE A 79 8.16 21.21 -22.41
C PHE A 79 7.62 20.02 -23.23
N TYR A 80 8.08 18.79 -22.94
CA TYR A 80 7.61 17.62 -23.69
C TYR A 80 6.17 17.24 -23.35
N VAL A 81 5.68 17.53 -22.15
CA VAL A 81 4.25 17.37 -21.77
C VAL A 81 3.38 18.35 -22.57
N VAL A 82 3.79 19.61 -22.74
CA VAL A 82 3.09 20.60 -23.57
C VAL A 82 3.09 20.15 -25.04
N TYR A 83 4.24 19.73 -25.57
CA TYR A 83 4.33 19.15 -26.92
C TYR A 83 3.41 17.93 -27.09
N GLY A 84 3.40 17.01 -26.12
CA GLY A 84 2.54 15.83 -26.12
C GLY A 84 1.06 16.18 -26.14
N ARG A 85 0.62 17.15 -25.31
CA ARG A 85 -0.76 17.66 -25.31
C ARG A 85 -1.14 18.22 -26.69
N ARG A 86 -0.29 19.09 -27.28
CA ARG A 86 -0.50 19.64 -28.63
C ARG A 86 -0.52 18.56 -29.72
N SER A 87 0.29 17.52 -29.58
CA SER A 87 0.40 16.41 -30.53
C SER A 87 -0.65 15.31 -30.32
N GLY A 88 -1.44 15.35 -29.25
CA GLY A 88 -2.49 14.35 -29.01
C GLY A 88 -2.07 13.10 -28.23
N PHE A 89 -1.00 13.14 -27.43
CA PHE A 89 -0.56 12.02 -26.60
C PHE A 89 -0.17 12.42 -25.17
N ILE A 90 -0.21 11.45 -24.25
CA ILE A 90 0.22 11.64 -22.86
C ILE A 90 1.68 11.20 -22.73
N VAL A 91 2.50 12.03 -22.10
CA VAL A 91 3.90 11.71 -21.76
C VAL A 91 3.98 10.88 -20.48
N ARG A 92 4.89 9.90 -20.46
CA ARG A 92 5.23 9.07 -19.30
C ARG A 92 6.73 9.14 -19.02
N ILE A 93 7.10 9.22 -17.74
CA ILE A 93 8.49 9.07 -17.30
C ILE A 93 8.92 7.61 -17.47
N HIS A 94 10.04 7.38 -18.13
CA HIS A 94 10.63 6.06 -18.31
C HIS A 94 12.00 5.96 -17.62
N HIS A 95 12.89 5.12 -18.16
CA HIS A 95 14.19 4.77 -17.59
C HIS A 95 15.06 5.99 -17.25
N ASN A 96 15.65 5.99 -16.04
CA ASN A 96 16.69 6.92 -15.62
C ASN A 96 18.07 6.29 -15.79
N ARG A 97 19.03 7.04 -16.33
CA ARG A 97 20.43 6.62 -16.45
C ARG A 97 21.20 7.23 -15.29
N ARG A 98 21.97 6.42 -14.56
CA ARG A 98 22.83 6.89 -13.47
C ARG A 98 24.30 6.72 -13.82
N SER A 99 25.15 7.65 -13.36
CA SER A 99 26.60 7.51 -13.45
C SER A 99 27.07 6.31 -12.64
N ARG A 100 27.98 5.50 -13.20
CA ARG A 100 28.60 4.37 -12.48
C ARG A 100 29.58 4.81 -11.40
N VAL A 101 30.06 6.05 -11.45
CA VAL A 101 31.05 6.59 -10.50
C VAL A 101 30.33 7.27 -9.33
N ASN A 102 29.41 8.19 -9.62
CA ASN A 102 28.80 9.08 -8.61
C ASN A 102 27.32 8.76 -8.30
N ASN A 103 26.72 7.73 -8.92
CA ASN A 103 25.29 7.36 -8.82
C ASN A 103 24.24 8.47 -9.16
N GLN A 104 24.70 9.67 -9.52
CA GLN A 104 23.91 10.81 -9.99
C GLN A 104 23.15 10.46 -11.27
N VAL A 105 21.94 11.01 -11.45
CA VAL A 105 21.15 10.81 -12.67
C VAL A 105 21.76 11.64 -13.81
N ILE A 106 22.29 10.95 -14.83
CA ILE A 106 22.95 11.52 -16.01
C ILE A 106 22.08 11.46 -17.28
N GLY A 107 20.89 10.89 -17.20
CA GLY A 107 19.99 10.79 -18.35
C GLY A 107 18.58 10.38 -17.97
N GLN A 108 17.62 10.78 -18.80
CA GLN A 108 16.20 10.49 -18.60
C GLN A 108 15.53 10.23 -19.94
N ASP A 109 14.82 9.11 -20.06
CA ASP A 109 13.97 8.82 -21.22
C ASP A 109 12.52 9.23 -20.88
N PHE A 110 11.87 10.03 -21.72
CA PHE A 110 10.43 10.32 -21.67
C PHE A 110 9.75 9.71 -22.90
N VAL A 111 8.59 9.07 -22.72
CA VAL A 111 7.96 8.22 -23.74
C VAL A 111 6.46 8.49 -23.84
N CYS A 112 5.84 8.07 -24.95
CA CYS A 112 4.38 8.02 -25.04
C CYS A 112 3.76 7.07 -23.99
N SER A 113 2.55 7.36 -23.50
CA SER A 113 1.81 6.47 -22.59
C SER A 113 1.59 5.07 -23.14
N LYS A 114 1.42 4.96 -24.46
CA LYS A 114 1.26 3.71 -25.23
C LYS A 114 2.60 3.01 -25.58
N GLU A 115 3.74 3.50 -25.08
CA GLU A 115 5.07 2.96 -25.38
C GLU A 115 5.28 1.50 -24.93
N GLY A 116 5.97 0.75 -25.79
CA GLY A 116 6.41 -0.61 -25.55
C GLY A 116 5.26 -1.60 -25.37
N PHE A 117 5.56 -2.77 -24.80
CA PHE A 117 4.55 -3.79 -24.48
C PHE A 117 4.59 -4.12 -22.98
N ARG A 118 3.44 -4.53 -22.42
CA ARG A 118 3.37 -4.98 -21.03
C ARG A 118 3.98 -6.37 -20.91
N ALA A 119 5.08 -6.52 -20.16
CA ALA A 119 5.73 -7.82 -20.00
C ALA A 119 4.77 -8.87 -19.40
N LYS A 120 4.83 -10.11 -19.93
CA LYS A 120 3.90 -11.22 -19.62
C LYS A 120 3.72 -11.48 -18.10
N LYS A 121 4.77 -11.29 -17.30
CA LYS A 121 4.76 -11.37 -15.82
C LYS A 121 3.83 -10.36 -15.10
N TYR A 122 3.33 -9.35 -15.80
CA TYR A 122 2.32 -8.40 -15.30
C TYR A 122 0.94 -8.58 -15.94
N VAL A 123 0.79 -9.57 -16.83
CA VAL A 123 -0.50 -9.99 -17.41
C VAL A 123 -1.01 -11.22 -16.65
N HIS A 124 -0.17 -12.25 -16.50
CA HIS A 124 -0.56 -13.55 -15.93
C HIS A 124 -0.11 -13.74 -14.47
N ARG A 125 -0.35 -12.78 -13.59
CA ARG A 125 -0.15 -13.00 -12.14
C ARG A 125 -1.35 -13.76 -11.57
N LYS A 126 -1.12 -14.93 -10.98
CA LYS A 126 -2.13 -15.75 -10.33
C LYS A 126 -2.61 -15.14 -9.01
N ASP A 127 -1.71 -14.46 -8.29
CA ASP A 127 -1.90 -13.94 -6.93
C ASP A 127 -2.64 -12.58 -6.90
N ARG A 128 -3.64 -12.39 -7.79
CA ARG A 128 -4.37 -11.12 -7.90
C ARG A 128 -5.75 -11.19 -7.29
N VAL A 129 -5.95 -10.37 -6.26
CA VAL A 129 -7.26 -10.09 -5.66
C VAL A 129 -8.16 -9.24 -6.58
N LEU A 130 -7.57 -8.39 -7.44
CA LEU A 130 -8.30 -7.49 -8.34
C LEU A 130 -8.00 -7.77 -9.82
N PRO A 131 -8.98 -7.54 -10.72
CA PRO A 131 -8.81 -7.78 -12.15
C PRO A 131 -7.66 -6.96 -12.75
N PRO A 132 -6.99 -7.46 -13.81
CA PRO A 132 -5.87 -6.76 -14.43
C PRO A 132 -6.30 -5.42 -15.03
N PRO A 133 -5.59 -4.31 -14.77
CA PRO A 133 -5.83 -3.05 -15.47
C PRO A 133 -5.68 -3.24 -16.99
N PRO A 134 -6.53 -2.59 -17.81
CA PRO A 134 -6.54 -2.77 -19.26
C PRO A 134 -5.17 -2.52 -19.88
N ILE A 135 -4.90 -3.22 -20.99
CA ILE A 135 -3.61 -3.10 -21.70
C ILE A 135 -3.63 -1.81 -22.51
N THR A 136 -2.97 -0.78 -22.00
CA THR A 136 -2.87 0.55 -22.63
C THR A 136 -1.58 0.76 -23.44
N ARG A 137 -0.75 -0.28 -23.58
CA ARG A 137 0.55 -0.22 -24.27
C ARG A 137 0.48 -0.98 -25.59
N GLU A 138 0.78 -0.29 -26.69
CA GLU A 138 0.54 -0.73 -28.06
C GLU A 138 1.85 -0.84 -28.88
N GLY A 139 3.02 -0.74 -28.24
CA GLY A 139 4.32 -0.82 -28.91
C GLY A 139 4.84 0.52 -29.45
N CYS A 140 4.26 1.64 -29.03
CA CYS A 140 4.65 2.97 -29.53
C CYS A 140 6.13 3.26 -29.28
N GLN A 141 6.79 3.92 -30.24
CA GLN A 141 8.23 4.22 -30.18
C GLN A 141 8.52 5.71 -29.94
N ALA A 142 7.50 6.58 -29.96
CA ALA A 142 7.64 8.01 -29.73
C ALA A 142 8.26 8.30 -28.34
N MET A 143 9.37 9.02 -28.35
CA MET A 143 10.17 9.31 -27.16
C MET A 143 11.10 10.53 -27.35
N ILE A 144 11.50 11.14 -26.24
CA ILE A 144 12.74 11.91 -26.15
C ILE A 144 13.70 11.26 -25.15
N ARG A 145 15.00 11.46 -25.37
CA ARG A 145 16.06 11.09 -24.42
C ARG A 145 16.90 12.29 -24.06
N LEU A 146 16.95 12.61 -22.79
CA LEU A 146 17.84 13.61 -22.22
C LEU A 146 19.13 12.98 -21.72
N ALA A 147 20.23 13.71 -21.85
CA ALA A 147 21.48 13.47 -21.15
C ALA A 147 21.95 14.75 -20.45
N LEU A 148 22.54 14.59 -19.27
CA LEU A 148 23.20 15.67 -18.54
C LEU A 148 24.58 15.92 -19.16
N ARG A 149 24.84 17.16 -19.57
CA ARG A 149 26.16 17.66 -19.98
C ARG A 149 26.72 18.56 -18.87
N ASP A 150 28.02 18.42 -18.66
CA ASP A 150 28.85 19.30 -17.81
C ASP A 150 28.26 19.51 -16.39
N GLY A 151 27.58 18.48 -15.88
CA GLY A 151 26.92 18.46 -14.57
C GLY A 151 25.72 19.41 -14.40
N THR A 152 25.40 20.23 -15.40
CA THR A 152 24.51 21.40 -15.27
C THR A 152 23.36 21.41 -16.26
N LYS A 153 23.62 21.15 -17.55
CA LYS A 153 22.62 21.29 -18.62
C LYS A 153 22.05 19.96 -19.09
N TRP A 154 20.74 19.89 -19.30
CA TRP A 154 20.05 18.73 -19.85
C TRP A 154 19.82 18.91 -21.36
N ILE A 155 20.35 18.01 -22.19
CA ILE A 155 20.26 18.12 -23.65
C ILE A 155 19.47 16.95 -24.25
N ILE A 156 18.57 17.23 -25.21
CA ILE A 156 17.92 16.21 -26.03
C ILE A 156 18.96 15.52 -26.94
N THR A 157 19.21 14.23 -26.70
CA THR A 157 20.15 13.40 -27.46
C THR A 157 19.48 12.48 -28.48
N LYS A 158 18.20 12.17 -28.30
CA LYS A 158 17.38 11.43 -29.25
C LYS A 158 15.95 11.96 -29.20
N PHE A 159 15.35 12.14 -30.36
CA PHE A 159 13.92 12.38 -30.54
C PHE A 159 13.35 11.36 -31.52
N VAL A 160 12.17 10.82 -31.22
CA VAL A 160 11.37 9.96 -32.10
C VAL A 160 9.96 10.52 -32.10
N LYS A 161 9.52 11.00 -33.27
CA LYS A 161 8.19 11.59 -33.50
C LYS A 161 7.12 10.55 -33.86
N GLU A 162 7.54 9.39 -34.36
CA GLU A 162 6.63 8.41 -34.96
C GLU A 162 5.76 7.69 -33.92
N HIS A 163 4.45 7.72 -34.13
CA HIS A 163 3.46 6.98 -33.35
C HIS A 163 2.84 5.87 -34.19
N ASN A 164 2.72 4.68 -33.60
CA ASN A 164 2.08 3.52 -34.24
C ASN A 164 0.57 3.41 -33.93
N HIS A 165 -0.04 4.47 -33.38
CA HIS A 165 -1.43 4.51 -32.95
C HIS A 165 -2.06 5.86 -33.31
N LYS A 166 -3.39 5.90 -33.38
CA LYS A 166 -4.12 7.16 -33.56
C LYS A 166 -3.86 8.09 -32.38
N LEU A 167 -3.57 9.36 -32.67
CA LEU A 167 -3.42 10.43 -31.69
C LEU A 167 -4.80 10.98 -31.31
N MET A 168 -4.93 11.46 -30.07
CA MET A 168 -6.14 12.11 -29.58
C MET A 168 -6.23 13.54 -30.14
N SER A 169 -7.41 14.15 -30.19
CA SER A 169 -7.45 15.61 -30.39
C SER A 169 -6.83 16.30 -29.16
N PRO A 170 -6.12 17.44 -29.30
CA PRO A 170 -5.46 18.11 -28.17
C PRO A 170 -6.41 18.41 -27.01
N SER A 171 -7.64 18.84 -27.34
CA SER A 171 -8.76 19.06 -26.41
C SER A 171 -9.22 17.83 -25.61
N LYS A 172 -8.85 16.62 -26.05
CA LYS A 172 -9.21 15.34 -25.40
C LYS A 172 -8.02 14.69 -24.69
N VAL A 173 -6.81 15.26 -24.74
CA VAL A 173 -5.67 14.73 -23.99
C VAL A 173 -5.87 15.03 -22.50
N PRO A 174 -6.01 14.03 -21.62
CA PRO A 174 -6.16 14.27 -20.19
C PRO A 174 -4.94 14.99 -19.61
N CYS A 175 -5.17 16.09 -18.90
CA CYS A 175 -4.12 16.88 -18.23
C CYS A 175 -3.48 16.15 -17.04
N ARG A 176 -2.71 15.08 -17.31
CA ARG A 176 -1.84 14.42 -16.32
C ARG A 176 -0.56 15.22 -16.09
N GLY A 177 -0.69 16.38 -15.45
CA GLY A 177 0.43 17.23 -15.01
C GLY A 177 -0.06 18.57 -14.46
N SER A 178 0.44 18.93 -13.27
CA SER A 178 0.16 20.11 -12.42
C SER A 178 -1.29 20.43 -12.03
N GLY A 179 -2.29 19.77 -12.63
CA GLY A 179 -3.66 19.85 -12.14
C GLY A 179 -3.83 19.18 -10.77
N LYS A 180 -4.07 19.99 -9.73
CA LYS A 180 -4.70 19.54 -8.48
C LYS A 180 -5.96 18.75 -8.88
N HIS A 181 -6.01 17.45 -8.57
CA HIS A 181 -7.27 16.71 -8.57
C HIS A 181 -8.22 17.48 -7.65
N LEU A 182 -9.37 17.94 -8.18
CA LEU A 182 -10.32 18.88 -7.53
C LEU A 182 -11.09 18.25 -6.36
N VAL A 183 -10.30 17.83 -5.38
CA VAL A 183 -10.61 17.44 -4.01
C VAL A 183 -9.49 18.15 -3.26
N SER A 184 -9.81 19.11 -2.39
CA SER A 184 -8.76 19.90 -1.72
C SER A 184 -7.78 18.97 -1.02
N GLU A 185 -6.54 19.40 -0.84
CA GLU A 185 -5.59 18.62 -0.04
C GLU A 185 -6.16 18.42 1.37
N ASP A 186 -6.86 19.44 1.92
CA ASP A 186 -7.65 19.37 3.15
C ASP A 186 -8.75 18.28 3.15
N GLU A 187 -9.37 18.01 2.00
CA GLU A 187 -10.46 17.05 1.88
C GLU A 187 -9.92 15.62 1.78
N LYS A 188 -8.76 15.43 1.14
CA LYS A 188 -8.01 14.17 1.20
C LYS A 188 -7.54 13.91 2.63
N ASP A 189 -7.00 14.91 3.30
CA ASP A 189 -6.51 14.80 4.67
C ASP A 189 -7.66 14.58 5.66
N LYS A 190 -8.82 15.22 5.45
CA LYS A 190 -10.06 14.92 6.19
C LYS A 190 -10.45 13.47 6.01
N ARG A 191 -10.45 12.94 4.77
CA ARG A 191 -10.80 11.54 4.51
C ARG A 191 -9.76 10.56 5.06
N ILE A 192 -8.48 10.91 5.06
CA ILE A 192 -7.41 10.13 5.70
C ILE A 192 -7.62 10.07 7.21
N ARG A 193 -7.89 11.20 7.87
CA ARG A 193 -8.18 11.24 9.32
C ARG A 193 -9.42 10.42 9.67
N GLU A 194 -10.49 10.56 8.89
CA GLU A 194 -11.74 9.81 9.07
C GLU A 194 -11.54 8.29 8.95
N LEU A 195 -10.91 7.82 7.87
CA LEU A 195 -10.58 6.40 7.67
C LEU A 195 -9.60 5.86 8.72
N SER A 196 -8.65 6.69 9.17
CA SER A 196 -7.71 6.30 10.24
C SER A 196 -8.41 6.11 11.57
N LEU A 197 -9.39 6.97 11.88
CA LEU A 197 -10.24 6.84 13.07
C LEU A 197 -11.17 5.62 12.98
N GLU A 198 -11.74 5.36 11.80
CA GLU A 198 -12.56 4.17 11.56
C GLU A 198 -11.75 2.88 11.77
N LEU A 199 -10.58 2.76 11.14
CA LEU A 199 -9.65 1.63 11.32
C LEU A 199 -9.18 1.48 12.78
N TYR A 200 -8.91 2.58 13.48
CA TYR A 200 -8.57 2.55 14.90
C TYR A 200 -9.72 1.98 15.74
N ASN A 201 -10.95 2.44 15.48
CA ASN A 201 -12.14 1.96 16.17
C ASN A 201 -12.46 0.49 15.87
N GLU A 202 -12.29 0.03 14.62
CA GLU A 202 -12.40 -1.39 14.28
C GLU A 202 -11.33 -2.23 14.97
N ARG A 203 -10.06 -1.78 14.99
CA ARG A 203 -8.97 -2.46 15.70
C ARG A 203 -9.27 -2.60 17.19
N GLN A 204 -9.80 -1.56 17.83
CA GLN A 204 -10.20 -1.61 19.24
C GLN A 204 -11.40 -2.54 19.49
N LYS A 205 -12.41 -2.56 18.60
CA LYS A 205 -13.51 -3.54 18.65
C LYS A 205 -13.00 -4.97 18.52
N CYS A 206 -12.08 -5.22 17.59
CA CYS A 206 -11.44 -6.51 17.40
C CYS A 206 -10.67 -6.94 18.66
N LYS A 207 -9.81 -6.06 19.21
CA LYS A 207 -9.05 -6.34 20.44
C LYS A 207 -9.95 -6.70 21.63
N ARG A 208 -11.08 -6.00 21.80
CA ARG A 208 -12.07 -6.33 22.86
C ARG A 208 -12.74 -7.70 22.66
N ARG A 209 -13.03 -8.10 21.41
CA ARG A 209 -13.56 -9.43 21.11
C ARG A 209 -12.52 -10.52 21.37
N CYS A 210 -11.27 -10.33 20.93
CA CYS A 210 -10.17 -11.26 21.20
C CYS A 210 -10.00 -11.48 22.71
N ALA A 211 -9.90 -10.41 23.50
CA ALA A 211 -9.81 -10.52 24.96
C ALA A 211 -10.99 -11.27 25.59
N ALA A 212 -12.22 -11.06 25.10
CA ALA A 212 -13.38 -11.79 25.59
C ALA A 212 -13.34 -13.29 25.26
N TYR A 213 -12.87 -13.66 24.05
CA TYR A 213 -12.67 -15.05 23.67
C TYR A 213 -11.50 -15.71 24.42
N GLU A 214 -10.41 -14.99 24.66
CA GLU A 214 -9.28 -15.44 25.47
C GLU A 214 -9.71 -15.76 26.91
N GLU A 215 -10.50 -14.89 27.55
CA GLU A 215 -11.03 -15.16 28.90
C GLU A 215 -12.02 -16.34 28.91
N GLN A 216 -12.86 -16.49 27.89
CA GLN A 216 -13.74 -17.66 27.74
C GLN A 216 -12.93 -18.97 27.61
N LEU A 217 -11.87 -18.96 26.80
CA LEU A 217 -10.98 -20.12 26.64
C LEU A 217 -10.24 -20.45 27.94
N LYS A 218 -9.71 -19.45 28.66
CA LYS A 218 -9.06 -19.63 29.97
C LYS A 218 -10.01 -20.22 31.01
N MET A 219 -11.29 -19.85 31.00
CA MET A 219 -12.30 -20.46 31.88
C MET A 219 -12.52 -21.93 31.54
N ILE A 220 -12.72 -22.26 30.26
CA ILE A 220 -12.94 -23.64 29.81
C ILE A 220 -11.72 -24.52 30.14
N LEU A 221 -10.50 -24.04 29.91
CA LEU A 221 -9.27 -24.76 30.24
C LEU A 221 -9.18 -25.07 31.74
N LYS A 222 -9.43 -24.09 32.62
CA LYS A 222 -9.45 -24.30 34.07
C LYS A 222 -10.51 -25.29 34.54
N ASP A 223 -11.65 -25.36 33.87
CA ASP A 223 -12.70 -26.33 34.23
C ASP A 223 -12.37 -27.74 33.71
N LEU A 224 -11.70 -27.86 32.56
CA LEU A 224 -11.13 -29.11 32.06
C LEU A 224 -9.99 -29.63 32.95
N GLU A 225 -9.10 -28.76 33.43
CA GLU A 225 -8.03 -29.10 34.38
C GLU A 225 -8.62 -29.71 35.66
N LYS A 226 -9.53 -29.00 36.36
CA LYS A 226 -10.21 -29.51 37.56
C LYS A 226 -10.94 -30.83 37.33
N HIS A 227 -11.60 -30.98 36.19
CA HIS A 227 -12.31 -32.22 35.85
C HIS A 227 -11.34 -33.38 35.63
N THR A 228 -10.17 -33.11 35.02
CA THR A 228 -9.09 -34.09 34.84
C THR A 228 -8.46 -34.49 36.17
N GLU A 229 -8.18 -33.54 37.06
CA GLU A 229 -7.72 -33.79 38.43
C GLU A 229 -8.73 -34.64 39.22
N HIS A 230 -10.02 -34.32 39.12
CA HIS A 230 -11.09 -35.06 39.78
C HIS A 230 -11.16 -36.51 39.31
N ILE A 231 -11.19 -36.74 37.98
CA ILE A 231 -11.16 -38.10 37.41
C ILE A 231 -9.90 -38.84 37.82
N SER A 232 -8.72 -38.21 37.73
CA SER A 232 -7.45 -38.81 38.11
C SER A 232 -7.47 -39.29 39.57
N LYS A 233 -8.02 -38.48 40.47
CA LYS A 233 -8.22 -38.86 41.88
C LYS A 233 -9.18 -40.04 42.02
N THR A 234 -10.37 -39.98 41.41
CA THR A 234 -11.35 -41.08 41.49
C THR A 234 -10.81 -42.39 40.91
N VAL A 235 -10.03 -42.34 39.83
CA VAL A 235 -9.35 -43.51 39.27
C VAL A 235 -8.29 -44.04 40.23
N ALA A 236 -7.51 -43.17 40.88
CA ALA A 236 -6.53 -43.57 41.90
C ALA A 236 -7.20 -44.22 43.13
N ASP A 237 -8.29 -43.65 43.63
CA ASP A 237 -9.07 -44.18 44.76
C ASP A 237 -9.65 -45.58 44.42
N VAL A 238 -10.13 -45.78 43.18
CA VAL A 238 -10.63 -47.09 42.70
C VAL A 238 -9.49 -48.10 42.52
N VAL A 239 -8.35 -47.69 41.95
CA VAL A 239 -7.17 -48.57 41.78
C VAL A 239 -6.61 -48.99 43.14
N GLN A 240 -6.59 -48.10 44.14
CA GLN A 240 -6.19 -48.46 45.50
C GLN A 240 -7.18 -49.48 46.09
N SER A 241 -8.48 -49.21 45.98
CA SER A 241 -9.53 -50.13 46.47
C SER A 241 -9.44 -51.53 45.83
N ILE A 242 -9.04 -51.62 44.55
CA ILE A 242 -8.83 -52.92 43.88
C ILE A 242 -7.59 -53.64 44.43
N LYS A 243 -6.47 -52.93 44.64
CA LYS A 243 -5.25 -53.52 45.22
C LYS A 243 -5.49 -54.05 46.62
N ASP A 244 -6.17 -53.30 47.47
CA ASP A 244 -6.48 -53.71 48.84
C ASP A 244 -7.25 -55.05 48.84
N ILE A 245 -8.19 -55.24 47.89
CA ILE A 245 -8.94 -56.49 47.70
C ILE A 245 -8.07 -57.62 47.11
N GLU A 246 -7.14 -57.32 46.21
CA GLU A 246 -6.20 -58.30 45.65
C GLU A 246 -5.21 -58.81 46.71
N ASP A 247 -4.71 -57.92 47.57
CA ASP A 247 -3.80 -58.24 48.67
C ASP A 247 -4.50 -59.13 49.72
N GLU A 248 -5.69 -58.77 50.21
CA GLU A 248 -6.52 -59.62 51.10
C GLU A 248 -6.78 -61.03 50.53
N ARG A 249 -6.94 -61.11 49.20
CA ARG A 249 -7.16 -62.38 48.49
C ARG A 249 -5.87 -63.21 48.35
N SER A 250 -4.71 -62.57 48.30
CA SER A 250 -3.41 -63.26 48.22
C SER A 250 -2.96 -63.84 49.57
N GLU A 251 -3.29 -63.17 50.68
CA GLU A 251 -3.03 -63.67 52.04
C GLU A 251 -3.89 -64.89 52.39
N SER A 252 -5.11 -64.97 51.84
CA SER A 252 -6.06 -66.07 52.09
C SER A 252 -5.86 -67.32 51.22
N ASP A 253 -5.06 -67.25 50.15
CA ASP A 253 -4.70 -68.41 49.29
C ASP A 253 -3.32 -69.00 49.66
N SER A 254 -2.66 -68.44 50.68
CA SER A 254 -1.28 -68.77 51.10
C SER A 254 -1.16 -69.49 52.45
N GLY A 255 -2.29 -69.88 53.08
CA GLY A 255 -2.36 -70.49 54.43
C GLY A 255 -3.12 -71.81 54.47
#